data_AF-L7LYE3-F1
#
_entry.id   AF-L7LYE3-F1
#
_cell.length_a   1.000
_cell.length_b   1.000
_cell.length_c   1.000
_cell.angle_alpha   90.00
_cell.angle_beta   90.00
_cell.angle_gamma   90.00
#
_symmetry.space_group_name_H-M   'P 1'
#
loop_
_entity.id
_entity.type
_entity.pdbx_description
1 polymer ?
#
loop_
_entity_poly.entity_id
_entity_poly.type
_entity_poly.pdbx_seq_one_letter_code
_entity_poly.pdbx_strand_id
1 'polypeptide(L)'
;MLTPRCAHSLLLLQTNSFSPAQRHLQAMDLVKKYPFDLANTFPDELEQFISYASNEGCSSVADMLKLLIREKLEGSFPDVHMAITISLCLMVTNCTVERSFSKLKLIKKRLRSTMTDSRLSDLSLLSVEAEVLRRVKIEELINKLSQQKARKRL
;
A
#
# COMPACT_ATOMS: atom_id res chain seq x y z
N MET A 1 10.40 15.69 7.63
CA MET A 1 11.11 14.51 8.17
C MET A 1 10.33 13.27 7.80
N LEU A 2 10.68 12.65 6.67
CA LEU A 2 10.25 11.29 6.32
C LEU A 2 10.89 10.37 7.36
N THR A 3 10.09 9.59 8.08
CA THR A 3 10.63 8.64 9.05
C THR A 3 11.40 7.53 8.32
N PRO A 4 12.53 7.07 8.85
CA PRO A 4 13.34 5.98 8.25
C PRO A 4 12.64 4.60 8.26
N ARG A 5 11.32 4.52 8.50
CA ARG A 5 10.55 3.28 8.50
C ARG A 5 10.04 2.86 7.12
N CYS A 6 9.89 3.81 6.17
CA CYS A 6 9.65 3.48 4.75
C CYS A 6 10.74 2.56 4.19
N ALA A 7 11.99 2.71 4.66
CA ALA A 7 13.14 1.94 4.19
C ALA A 7 13.08 0.45 4.58
N HIS A 8 12.30 0.07 5.59
CA HIS A 8 12.18 -1.35 5.97
C HIS A 8 11.10 -2.07 5.15
N SER A 9 10.11 -1.34 4.61
CA SER A 9 9.16 -1.89 3.62
C SER A 9 9.77 -2.05 2.22
N LEU A 10 10.97 -1.50 2.01
CA LEU A 10 11.80 -1.64 0.82
C LEU A 10 12.39 -3.07 0.65
N LEU A 11 12.21 -3.95 1.65
CA LEU A 11 12.76 -5.31 1.68
C LEU A 11 12.26 -6.21 0.55
N LEU A 12 11.13 -5.88 -0.08
CA LEU A 12 10.56 -6.69 -1.17
C LEU A 12 11.27 -6.50 -2.51
N LEU A 13 12.13 -5.48 -2.66
CA LEU A 13 12.63 -5.08 -3.98
C LEU A 13 14.09 -4.60 -4.03
N GLN A 14 14.90 -4.83 -3.00
CA GLN A 14 16.35 -4.63 -3.17
C GLN A 14 16.99 -5.79 -3.95
N THR A 15 16.40 -6.18 -5.10
CA THR A 15 16.88 -7.27 -5.96
C THR A 15 18.28 -7.01 -6.52
N ASN A 16 18.76 -5.77 -6.48
CA ASN A 16 20.09 -5.40 -6.95
C ASN A 16 21.18 -5.41 -5.85
N SER A 17 20.82 -5.60 -4.58
CA SER A 17 21.78 -5.66 -3.47
C SER A 17 21.89 -7.05 -2.80
N PHE A 18 21.11 -8.03 -3.26
CA PHE A 18 21.07 -9.38 -2.68
C PHE A 18 21.68 -10.43 -3.61
N SER A 19 22.38 -11.41 -3.00
CA SER A 19 22.96 -12.56 -3.69
C SER A 19 21.87 -13.36 -4.45
N PRO A 20 22.16 -13.98 -5.61
CA PRO A 20 21.17 -14.75 -6.39
C PRO A 20 20.40 -15.77 -5.54
N ALA A 21 21.08 -16.46 -4.63
CA ALA A 21 20.47 -17.44 -3.73
C ALA A 21 19.45 -16.82 -2.74
N GLN A 22 19.67 -15.57 -2.31
CA GLN A 22 18.74 -14.88 -1.40
C GLN A 22 17.49 -14.42 -2.15
N ARG A 23 17.64 -14.02 -3.42
CA ARG A 23 16.51 -13.66 -4.29
C ARG A 23 15.59 -14.85 -4.53
N HIS A 24 16.18 -16.02 -4.80
CA HIS A 24 15.41 -17.26 -4.97
C HIS A 24 14.63 -17.61 -3.69
N LEU A 25 15.26 -17.54 -2.52
CA LEU A 25 14.59 -17.81 -1.24
C LEU A 25 13.42 -16.85 -0.97
N GLN A 26 13.61 -15.55 -1.23
CA GLN A 26 12.57 -14.55 -1.09
C GLN A 26 11.42 -14.76 -2.09
N ALA A 27 11.73 -15.15 -3.32
CA ALA A 27 10.73 -15.48 -4.32
C ALA A 27 9.90 -16.70 -3.89
N MET A 28 10.53 -17.74 -3.32
CA MET A 28 9.81 -18.88 -2.76
C MET A 28 8.89 -18.50 -1.60
N ASP A 29 9.34 -17.60 -0.71
CA ASP A 29 8.52 -17.11 0.38
C ASP A 29 7.34 -16.25 -0.11
N LEU A 30 7.52 -15.52 -1.22
CA LEU A 30 6.43 -14.79 -1.88
C LEU A 30 5.40 -15.73 -2.49
N VAL A 31 5.82 -16.79 -3.17
CA VAL A 31 4.92 -17.82 -3.71
C VAL A 31 4.10 -18.47 -2.60
N LYS A 32 4.73 -18.78 -1.45
CA LYS A 32 4.01 -19.29 -0.27
C LYS A 32 2.97 -18.30 0.28
N LYS A 33 3.26 -17.01 0.21
CA LYS A 33 2.39 -15.95 0.75
C LYS A 33 1.24 -15.59 -0.19
N TYR A 34 1.46 -15.68 -1.49
CA TYR A 34 0.50 -15.36 -2.54
C TYR A 34 0.33 -16.54 -3.52
N PRO A 35 -0.16 -17.70 -3.05
CA PRO A 35 -0.26 -18.92 -3.86
C PRO A 35 -1.33 -18.83 -4.96
N PHE A 36 -2.22 -17.84 -4.89
CA PHE A 36 -3.24 -17.59 -5.91
C PHE A 36 -2.75 -16.67 -7.04
N ASP A 37 -1.76 -15.82 -6.75
CA ASP A 37 -1.31 -14.77 -7.67
C ASP A 37 0.00 -15.12 -8.38
N LEU A 38 0.81 -16.04 -7.83
CA LEU A 38 2.12 -16.43 -8.37
C LEU A 38 2.22 -17.96 -8.52
N ALA A 39 2.72 -18.45 -9.66
CA ALA A 39 3.00 -19.86 -9.83
C ALA A 39 4.33 -20.26 -9.16
N ASN A 40 4.51 -21.56 -8.96
CA ASN A 40 5.74 -22.12 -8.38
C ASN A 40 6.98 -21.91 -9.29
N THR A 41 6.77 -21.60 -10.56
CA THR A 41 7.81 -21.32 -11.57
C THR A 41 8.30 -19.87 -11.52
N PHE A 42 7.61 -18.99 -10.78
CA PHE A 42 7.97 -17.59 -10.63
C PHE A 42 9.44 -17.32 -10.25
N PRO A 43 10.09 -18.07 -9.33
CA PRO A 43 11.48 -17.82 -8.98
C PRO A 43 12.44 -17.94 -10.17
N ASP A 44 12.22 -18.92 -11.05
CA ASP A 44 13.05 -19.17 -12.22
C ASP A 44 12.79 -18.12 -13.32
N GLU A 45 11.52 -17.77 -13.54
CA GLU A 45 11.12 -16.70 -14.46
C GLU A 45 11.70 -15.33 -14.03
N LEU A 46 11.71 -15.06 -12.73
CA LEU A 46 12.26 -13.84 -12.16
C LEU A 46 13.78 -13.75 -12.39
N GLU A 47 14.51 -14.85 -12.23
CA GLU A 47 15.96 -14.87 -12.50
C GLU A 47 16.26 -14.61 -13.98
N GLN A 48 15.50 -15.24 -14.89
CA GLN A 48 15.63 -15.03 -16.32
C GLN A 48 15.34 -13.57 -16.70
N PHE A 49 14.27 -12.99 -16.15
CA PHE A 49 13.90 -11.60 -16.40
C PHE A 49 14.94 -10.61 -15.85
N ILE A 50 15.51 -10.86 -14.67
CA ILE A 50 16.56 -10.00 -14.10
C ILE A 50 17.82 -10.03 -14.96
N SER A 51 18.21 -11.19 -15.50
CA SER A 51 19.33 -11.28 -16.43
C SER A 51 19.07 -10.45 -17.70
N TYR A 52 17.86 -10.55 -18.25
CA TYR A 52 17.43 -9.74 -19.40
C TYR A 52 17.44 -8.23 -19.09
N ALA A 53 16.86 -7.81 -17.97
CA ALA A 53 16.81 -6.40 -17.55
C ALA A 53 18.21 -5.82 -17.27
N SER A 54 19.15 -6.65 -16.78
CA SER A 54 20.54 -6.23 -16.56
C SER A 54 21.27 -5.94 -17.87
N ASN A 55 21.00 -6.72 -18.92
CA ASN A 55 21.58 -6.49 -20.25
C ASN A 55 21.06 -5.19 -20.89
N GLU A 56 19.81 -4.83 -20.62
CA GLU A 56 19.18 -3.57 -21.03
C GLU A 56 19.56 -2.37 -20.14
N GLY A 57 20.43 -2.56 -19.13
CA GLY A 57 20.93 -1.48 -18.28
C GLY A 57 19.93 -0.94 -17.24
N CYS A 58 18.87 -1.70 -16.93
CA CYS A 58 17.84 -1.26 -16.00
C CYS A 58 18.20 -1.60 -14.54
N SER A 59 18.27 -0.57 -13.69
CA SER A 59 18.61 -0.70 -12.27
C SER A 59 17.43 -0.45 -11.31
N SER A 60 16.34 0.11 -11.82
CA SER A 60 15.15 0.46 -11.03
C SER A 60 13.94 -0.39 -11.41
N VAL A 61 13.08 -0.63 -10.42
CA VAL A 61 11.80 -1.35 -10.59
C VAL A 61 10.88 -0.62 -11.55
N ALA A 62 10.92 0.71 -11.55
CA ALA A 62 10.17 1.52 -12.50
C ALA A 62 10.66 1.30 -13.94
N ASP A 63 11.95 1.05 -14.14
CA ASP A 63 12.52 0.82 -15.47
C ASP A 63 12.26 -0.61 -15.93
N MET A 64 12.30 -1.59 -15.02
CA MET A 64 11.85 -2.96 -15.29
C MET A 64 10.38 -3.01 -15.73
N LEU A 65 9.49 -2.24 -15.08
CA LEU A 65 8.10 -2.14 -15.52
C LEU A 65 7.97 -1.49 -16.91
N LYS A 66 8.73 -0.41 -17.17
CA LYS A 66 8.72 0.23 -18.50
C LYS A 66 9.20 -0.72 -19.59
N LEU A 67 10.20 -1.56 -19.32
CA LEU A 67 10.66 -2.58 -20.26
C LEU A 67 9.57 -3.60 -20.55
N LEU A 68 8.88 -4.11 -19.52
CA LEU A 68 7.78 -5.07 -19.71
C LEU A 68 6.67 -4.50 -20.61
N ILE A 69 6.29 -3.24 -20.39
CA ILE A 69 5.26 -2.56 -21.17
C ILE A 69 5.75 -2.26 -22.59
N ARG A 70 7.00 -1.80 -22.75
CA ARG A 70 7.58 -1.45 -24.05
C ARG A 70 7.69 -2.66 -24.97
N GLU A 71 8.20 -3.76 -24.45
CA GLU A 71 8.45 -5.00 -25.20
C GLU A 71 7.21 -5.92 -25.24
N LYS A 72 6.07 -5.49 -24.65
CA LYS A 72 4.81 -6.26 -24.55
C LYS A 72 5.03 -7.67 -23.98
N LEU A 73 5.91 -7.78 -22.99
CA LEU A 73 6.28 -9.04 -22.35
C LEU A 73 5.25 -9.51 -21.30
N GLU A 74 4.15 -8.79 -21.13
CA GLU A 74 3.04 -9.13 -20.23
C GLU A 74 2.49 -10.54 -20.50
N GLY A 75 2.51 -11.00 -21.75
CA GLY A 75 2.08 -12.35 -22.12
C GLY A 75 3.17 -13.43 -21.96
N SER A 76 4.44 -13.03 -21.97
CA SER A 76 5.58 -13.96 -21.85
C SER A 76 6.00 -14.18 -20.39
N PHE A 77 5.83 -13.16 -19.54
CA PHE A 77 6.16 -13.19 -18.12
C PHE A 77 5.01 -12.63 -17.26
N PRO A 78 3.85 -13.32 -17.23
CA PRO A 78 2.67 -12.85 -16.51
C PRO A 78 2.91 -12.75 -15.00
N ASP A 79 3.64 -13.71 -14.42
CA ASP A 79 3.89 -13.75 -12.97
C ASP A 79 4.88 -12.67 -12.52
N VAL A 80 5.89 -12.36 -13.35
CA VAL A 80 6.83 -11.26 -13.11
C VAL A 80 6.10 -9.91 -13.16
N HIS A 81 5.23 -9.72 -14.15
CA HIS A 81 4.41 -8.52 -14.25
C HIS A 81 3.47 -8.38 -13.03
N MET A 82 2.84 -9.47 -12.60
CA MET A 82 1.99 -9.49 -11.39
C MET A 82 2.81 -9.12 -10.15
N ALA A 83 3.97 -9.73 -9.94
CA ALA A 83 4.82 -9.45 -8.79
C ALA A 83 5.31 -7.99 -8.74
N ILE A 84 5.70 -7.42 -9.89
CA ILE A 84 6.08 -6.00 -10.00
C ILE A 84 4.88 -5.10 -9.69
N THR A 85 3.69 -5.45 -10.16
CA THR A 85 2.47 -4.68 -9.90
C THR A 85 2.09 -4.70 -8.42
N ILE A 86 2.07 -5.88 -7.80
CA ILE A 86 1.79 -6.06 -6.36
C ILE A 86 2.81 -5.25 -5.54
N SER A 87 4.09 -5.36 -5.87
CA SER A 87 5.14 -4.67 -5.13
C SER A 87 5.02 -3.15 -5.23
N LEU A 88 4.71 -2.59 -6.40
CA LEU A 88 4.44 -1.16 -6.55
C LEU A 88 3.20 -0.72 -5.77
N CYS A 89 2.12 -1.50 -5.81
CA CYS A 89 0.91 -1.23 -5.04
C CYS A 89 1.21 -1.21 -3.53
N LEU A 90 2.01 -2.16 -3.04
CA LEU A 90 2.47 -2.20 -1.65
C LEU A 90 3.31 -0.98 -1.30
N MET A 91 4.22 -0.53 -2.17
CA MET A 91 4.99 0.69 -1.94
C MET A 91 4.11 1.93 -1.83
N VAL A 92 3.12 2.07 -2.71
CA VAL A 92 2.19 3.22 -2.72
C VAL A 92 1.29 3.22 -1.48
N THR A 93 0.72 2.06 -1.13
CA THR A 93 -0.13 1.90 0.05
C THR A 93 0.66 2.15 1.34
N ASN A 94 1.88 1.61 1.48
CA ASN A 94 2.75 1.88 2.64
C ASN A 94 3.03 3.38 2.81
N CYS A 95 3.41 4.08 1.74
CA CYS A 95 3.64 5.52 1.77
C CYS A 95 2.38 6.30 2.21
N THR A 96 1.21 5.90 1.70
CA THR A 96 -0.07 6.55 2.00
C THR A 96 -0.48 6.32 3.46
N VAL A 97 -0.29 5.10 3.95
CA VAL A 97 -0.54 4.70 5.33
C VAL A 97 0.38 5.47 6.28
N GLU A 98 1.69 5.53 5.99
CA GLU A 98 2.63 6.31 6.80
C GLU A 98 2.29 7.80 6.84
N ARG A 99 1.91 8.39 5.70
CA ARG A 99 1.45 9.78 5.63
C ARG A 99 0.22 9.98 6.52
N SER A 100 -0.74 9.08 6.45
CA SER A 100 -1.99 9.14 7.23
C SER A 100 -1.71 9.01 8.73
N PHE A 101 -0.88 8.04 9.16
CA PHE A 101 -0.47 7.89 10.55
C PHE A 101 0.36 9.07 11.07
N SER A 102 1.19 9.68 10.22
CA SER A 102 1.92 10.90 10.57
C SER A 102 0.98 12.07 10.87
N LYS A 103 -0.08 12.24 10.06
CA LYS A 103 -1.14 13.23 10.32
C LYS A 103 -1.91 12.90 11.60
N LEU A 104 -2.31 11.64 11.81
CA LEU A 104 -2.98 11.20 13.04
C LEU A 104 -2.13 11.49 14.28
N LYS A 105 -0.80 11.27 14.21
CA LYS A 105 0.13 11.59 15.28
C LYS A 105 0.15 13.08 15.60
N LEU A 106 0.12 13.95 14.58
CA LEU A 106 0.03 15.41 14.76
C LEU A 106 -1.30 15.82 15.40
N ILE A 107 -2.41 15.25 14.96
CA ILE A 107 -3.75 15.50 15.52
C ILE A 107 -3.78 15.09 16.99
N LYS A 108 -3.33 13.88 17.33
CA LYS A 108 -3.23 13.40 18.71
C LYS A 108 -2.31 14.27 19.57
N LYS A 109 -1.18 14.74 19.02
CA LYS A 109 -0.25 15.61 19.74
C LYS A 109 -0.88 16.97 20.05
N ARG A 110 -1.60 17.56 19.08
CA ARG A 110 -2.25 18.88 19.23
C ARG A 110 -3.47 18.83 20.16
N LEU A 111 -4.25 17.75 20.15
CA LEU A 111 -5.53 17.63 20.86
C LEU A 111 -5.46 16.71 22.10
N ARG A 112 -4.25 16.44 22.61
CA ARG A 112 -3.95 15.37 23.58
C ARG A 112 -4.75 15.41 24.89
N SER A 113 -5.25 16.57 25.30
CA SER A 113 -6.00 16.74 26.56
C SER A 113 -7.52 16.66 26.40
N THR A 114 -8.07 16.63 25.19
CA THR A 114 -9.52 16.79 24.96
C THR A 114 -10.15 15.75 24.02
N MET A 115 -9.37 14.94 23.32
CA MET A 115 -9.91 13.96 22.37
C MET A 115 -9.74 12.52 22.85
N THR A 116 -10.86 11.81 23.01
CA THR A 116 -10.89 10.37 23.31
C THR A 116 -10.55 9.55 22.07
N ASP A 117 -10.06 8.32 22.27
CA ASP A 117 -9.78 7.40 21.16
C ASP A 117 -11.05 7.05 20.38
N SER A 118 -12.21 6.91 21.05
CA SER A 118 -13.51 6.69 20.39
C SER A 118 -13.85 7.80 19.40
N ARG A 119 -13.76 9.06 19.83
CA ARG A 119 -14.04 10.21 18.97
C ARG A 119 -13.09 10.29 17.78
N LEU A 120 -11.82 9.94 17.96
CA LEU A 120 -10.85 9.93 16.86
C LEU A 120 -11.15 8.82 15.86
N SER A 121 -11.52 7.62 16.33
CA SER A 121 -11.95 6.51 15.47
C SER A 121 -13.18 6.89 14.65
N ASP A 122 -14.20 7.49 15.29
CA ASP A 122 -15.41 7.96 14.61
C ASP A 122 -15.09 9.01 13.55
N LEU A 123 -14.20 9.97 13.86
CA LEU A 123 -13.78 11.00 12.90
C LEU A 123 -12.96 10.40 11.74
N SER A 124 -12.15 9.37 12.02
CA SER A 124 -11.38 8.67 10.99
C SER A 124 -12.31 7.91 10.05
N LEU A 125 -13.35 7.25 10.59
CA LEU A 125 -14.39 6.60 9.80
C LEU A 125 -15.13 7.61 8.92
N LEU A 126 -15.53 8.76 9.47
CA LEU A 126 -16.15 9.84 8.68
C LEU A 126 -15.22 10.39 7.58
N SER A 127 -13.90 10.38 7.82
CA SER A 127 -12.92 10.83 6.83
C SER A 127 -12.73 9.82 5.70
N VAL A 128 -12.76 8.52 6.00
CA VAL A 128 -12.73 7.44 5.00
C VAL A 128 -14.02 7.46 4.16
N GLU A 129 -15.17 7.59 4.82
CA GLU A 129 -16.50 7.63 4.19
C GLU A 129 -16.92 9.03 3.74
N ALA A 130 -15.96 9.95 3.55
CA ALA A 130 -16.25 11.34 3.26
C ALA A 130 -17.08 11.53 1.97
N GLU A 131 -16.96 10.60 1.00
CA GLU A 131 -17.79 10.62 -0.21
C GLU A 131 -19.25 10.30 0.08
N VAL A 132 -19.52 9.27 0.88
CA VAL A 132 -20.87 8.92 1.31
C VAL A 132 -21.45 10.05 2.14
N LEU A 133 -20.64 10.64 3.04
CA LEU A 133 -21.04 11.75 3.90
C LEU A 133 -21.45 12.99 3.10
N ARG A 134 -20.78 13.27 1.95
CA ARG A 134 -21.16 14.36 1.04
C ARG A 134 -22.53 14.16 0.40
N ARG A 135 -23.02 12.93 0.29
CA ARG A 135 -24.35 12.60 -0.26
C ARG A 135 -25.45 12.69 0.81
N VAL A 136 -25.08 12.70 2.09
CA VAL A 136 -26.03 12.83 3.20
C VAL A 136 -26.41 14.31 3.37
N LYS A 137 -27.72 14.59 3.44
CA LYS A 137 -28.21 15.93 3.77
C LYS A 137 -27.91 16.27 5.23
N ILE A 138 -26.94 17.15 5.43
CA ILE A 138 -26.49 17.57 6.77
C ILE A 138 -27.63 18.20 7.57
N GLU A 139 -28.55 18.93 6.92
CA GLU A 139 -29.71 19.54 7.57
C GLU A 139 -30.65 18.51 8.22
N GLU A 140 -30.94 17.42 7.51
CA GLU A 140 -31.75 16.32 8.04
C GLU A 140 -31.05 15.62 9.22
N LEU A 141 -29.72 15.49 9.14
CA LEU A 141 -28.92 14.93 10.23
C LEU A 141 -28.94 15.84 11.47
N ILE A 142 -28.78 17.16 11.31
CA ILE A 142 -28.86 18.13 12.41
C ILE A 142 -30.23 18.05 13.08
N ASN A 143 -31.31 18.00 12.30
CA ASN A 143 -32.67 17.89 12.83
C ASN A 143 -32.89 16.57 13.58
N LYS A 144 -32.38 15.45 13.08
CA LYS A 144 -32.46 14.16 13.80
C LYS A 144 -31.66 14.19 15.11
N LEU A 145 -30.45 14.74 15.10
CA LEU A 145 -29.59 14.83 16.29
C LEU A 145 -30.16 15.79 17.33
N SER A 146 -30.76 16.90 16.91
CA SER A 146 -31.41 17.86 17.83
C SER A 146 -32.61 17.22 18.51
N GLN A 147 -33.46 16.48 17.78
CA GLN A 147 -34.58 15.73 18.34
C GLN A 147 -34.13 14.62 19.31
N GLN A 148 -33.06 13.90 19.01
CA GLN A 148 -32.52 12.88 19.92
C GLN A 148 -31.89 13.47 21.19
N LYS A 149 -31.18 14.60 21.09
CA LYS A 149 -30.59 15.28 22.26
C LYS A 149 -31.66 15.93 23.14
N ALA A 150 -32.72 16.49 22.54
CA ALA A 150 -33.85 17.03 23.29
C ALA A 150 -34.53 15.96 24.17
N ARG A 151 -34.62 14.71 23.69
CA ARG A 151 -35.17 13.57 24.45
C ARG A 151 -34.31 13.09 25.61
N LYS A 152 -33.02 13.45 25.69
CA LYS A 152 -32.13 13.09 26.82
C LYS A 152 -32.11 14.11 27.95
N ARG A 153 -32.90 15.19 27.86
CA ARG A 153 -33.00 16.26 28.87
C ARG A 153 -34.23 16.15 29.79
N LEU A 154 -34.92 15.00 29.77
CA LEU A 154 -35.94 14.61 30.76
C LEU A 154 -35.38 13.45 31.58
#